data_AF-A0A0F9NXH1-F1
#
_entry.id   AF-A0A0F9NXH1-F1
#
_cell.length_a   1.000
_cell.length_b   1.000
_cell.length_c   1.000
_cell.angle_alpha   90.00
_cell.angle_beta   90.00
_cell.angle_gamma   90.00
#
_symmetry.space_group_name_H-M   'P 1'
#
loop_
_entity.id
_entity.type
_entity.pdbx_description
1 polymer ?
#
loop_
_entity_poly.entity_id
_entity_poly.type
_entity_poly.pdbx_seq_one_letter_code
_entity_poly.pdbx_strand_id
1 'polypeptide(L)'
;PRGIYYHNGSKPEERSKLEAESLIYEELVPGHHFHGSLQSENEDLPDFRRETHFTAFSEGWGQYAVWLGLEMGLYQDPYSRCGLYLADIFLSTRLVVDTGMNHFKWRRSRAVKFMKENTTYSDTQIHTESLRYSVGSPGQALGYKIPSIKMAELREKVEKALGEKFDVRKYHDAILGSGAMPLNILEKHIDWFIEKELNSAGE
;
A
#
# COMPACT_ATOMS: atom_id res chain seq x y z
N PRO A 1 -15.12 -9.20 -12.40
CA PRO A 1 -15.58 -7.93 -11.82
C PRO A 1 -15.38 -6.68 -12.68
N ARG A 2 -16.23 -5.65 -12.50
CA ARG A 2 -16.04 -4.33 -13.14
C ARG A 2 -15.37 -3.39 -12.13
N GLY A 3 -14.14 -2.96 -12.41
CA GLY A 3 -13.46 -1.88 -11.67
C GLY A 3 -13.95 -0.51 -12.10
N ILE A 4 -14.16 0.41 -11.15
CA ILE A 4 -14.46 1.81 -11.43
C ILE A 4 -13.50 2.68 -10.62
N TYR A 5 -12.69 3.48 -11.31
CA TYR A 5 -11.82 4.48 -10.70
C TYR A 5 -12.44 5.86 -10.84
N TYR A 6 -12.64 6.53 -9.70
CA TYR A 6 -13.18 7.89 -9.65
C TYR A 6 -12.05 8.88 -9.41
N HIS A 7 -11.73 9.67 -10.43
CA HIS A 7 -10.82 10.80 -10.29
C HIS A 7 -11.57 12.08 -9.93
N ASN A 8 -11.12 12.78 -8.89
CA ASN A 8 -11.73 14.04 -8.48
C ASN A 8 -11.26 15.20 -9.38
N GLY A 9 -12.08 15.58 -10.35
CA GLY A 9 -11.83 16.69 -11.27
C GLY A 9 -12.18 18.09 -10.75
N SER A 10 -12.46 18.28 -9.45
CA SER A 10 -12.74 19.61 -8.88
C SER A 10 -11.47 20.44 -8.74
N LYS A 11 -11.56 21.74 -9.07
CA LYS A 11 -10.46 22.72 -8.95
C LYS A 11 -9.14 22.19 -9.56
N PRO A 12 -9.14 21.74 -10.83
CA PRO A 12 -7.96 21.12 -11.45
C PRO A 12 -6.74 22.05 -11.47
N GLU A 13 -6.95 23.36 -11.45
CA GLU A 13 -5.92 24.39 -11.33
C GLU A 13 -5.24 24.44 -9.95
N GLU A 14 -5.88 23.91 -8.91
CA GLU A 14 -5.35 23.84 -7.53
C GLU A 14 -4.74 22.47 -7.19
N ARG A 15 -4.78 21.50 -8.12
CA ARG A 15 -4.34 20.11 -7.88
C ARG A 15 -3.16 19.73 -8.76
N SER A 16 -2.11 19.23 -8.12
CA SER A 16 -0.98 18.62 -8.84
C SER A 16 -1.42 17.32 -9.51
N LYS A 17 -0.95 17.10 -10.75
CA LYS A 17 -1.10 15.83 -11.48
C LYS A 17 0.12 14.91 -11.34
N LEU A 18 1.17 15.35 -10.63
CA LEU A 18 2.41 14.60 -10.53
C LEU A 18 2.19 13.21 -9.93
N GLU A 19 1.29 13.10 -8.95
CA GLU A 19 0.97 11.83 -8.25
C GLU A 19 -0.07 10.97 -9.00
N ALA A 20 -0.49 11.36 -10.21
CA ALA A 20 -1.55 10.66 -10.91
C ALA A 20 -1.16 9.21 -11.28
N GLU A 21 0.07 8.98 -11.75
CA GLU A 21 0.53 7.64 -12.10
C GLU A 21 0.62 6.72 -10.88
N SER A 22 1.23 7.19 -9.78
CA SER A 22 1.29 6.41 -8.54
C SER A 22 -0.12 6.09 -8.04
N LEU A 23 -1.04 7.05 -8.05
CA LEU A 23 -2.42 6.81 -7.66
C LEU A 23 -3.13 5.81 -8.59
N ILE A 24 -2.87 5.86 -9.89
CA ILE A 24 -3.44 4.89 -10.85
C ILE A 24 -2.94 3.47 -10.55
N TYR A 25 -1.65 3.28 -10.25
CA TYR A 25 -1.12 1.96 -9.94
C TYR A 25 -1.59 1.44 -8.58
N GLU A 26 -1.78 2.33 -7.60
CA GLU A 26 -2.40 2.01 -6.31
C GLU A 26 -3.84 1.53 -6.48
N GLU A 27 -4.65 2.23 -7.25
CA GLU A 27 -6.11 2.00 -7.30
C GLU A 27 -6.50 0.90 -8.29
N LEU A 28 -5.77 0.78 -9.39
CA LEU A 28 -6.10 -0.13 -10.49
C LEU A 28 -5.19 -1.36 -10.50
N VAL A 29 -4.27 -1.40 -11.46
CA VAL A 29 -3.38 -2.53 -11.70
C VAL A 29 -1.95 -2.02 -11.55
N PRO A 30 -1.11 -2.65 -10.71
CA PRO A 30 -1.33 -3.92 -10.00
C PRO A 30 -1.96 -3.81 -8.59
N GLY A 31 -2.46 -2.64 -8.18
CA GLY A 31 -2.96 -2.39 -6.83
C GLY A 31 -4.36 -2.91 -6.51
N HIS A 32 -5.24 -2.05 -5.99
CA HIS A 32 -6.49 -2.42 -5.34
C HIS A 32 -7.43 -3.22 -6.23
N HIS A 33 -7.67 -2.76 -7.46
CA HIS A 33 -8.56 -3.46 -8.38
C HIS A 33 -8.05 -4.86 -8.68
N PHE A 34 -6.75 -5.02 -8.91
CA PHE A 34 -6.14 -6.32 -9.20
C PHE A 34 -6.28 -7.28 -8.02
N HIS A 35 -5.83 -6.89 -6.82
CA HIS A 35 -5.92 -7.73 -5.61
C HIS A 35 -7.36 -8.08 -5.25
N GLY A 36 -8.26 -7.09 -5.31
CA GLY A 36 -9.65 -7.24 -4.89
C GLY A 36 -10.42 -8.13 -5.85
N SER A 37 -10.15 -8.02 -7.15
CA SER A 37 -10.76 -8.88 -8.16
C SER A 37 -10.31 -10.33 -7.97
N LEU A 38 -9.00 -10.57 -7.83
CA LEU A 38 -8.45 -11.91 -7.58
C LEU A 38 -9.08 -12.57 -6.34
N GLN A 39 -9.19 -11.83 -5.24
CA GLN A 39 -9.83 -12.35 -4.03
C GLN A 39 -11.32 -12.67 -4.26
N SER A 40 -12.05 -11.78 -4.91
CA SER A 40 -13.50 -11.94 -5.11
C SER A 40 -13.85 -13.06 -6.10
N GLU A 41 -12.99 -13.32 -7.07
CA GLU A 41 -13.17 -14.33 -8.12
C GLU A 41 -12.65 -15.72 -7.72
N ASN A 42 -11.93 -15.83 -6.60
CA ASN A 42 -11.33 -17.08 -6.17
C ASN A 42 -12.34 -18.02 -5.49
N GLU A 43 -12.93 -18.93 -6.26
CA GLU A 43 -13.91 -19.94 -5.80
C GLU A 43 -13.34 -20.96 -4.79
N ASP A 44 -12.00 -21.10 -4.68
CA ASP A 44 -11.36 -21.96 -3.68
C ASP A 44 -11.40 -21.35 -2.26
N LEU A 45 -11.69 -20.05 -2.15
CA LEU A 45 -11.84 -19.37 -0.86
C LEU A 45 -13.27 -19.50 -0.32
N PRO A 46 -13.45 -19.74 0.99
CA PRO A 46 -14.75 -19.60 1.64
C PRO A 46 -15.34 -18.20 1.42
N ASP A 47 -16.67 -18.10 1.33
CA ASP A 47 -17.39 -16.84 1.03
C ASP A 47 -16.91 -15.66 1.89
N PHE A 48 -16.76 -15.86 3.20
CA PHE A 48 -16.30 -14.81 4.09
C PHE A 48 -14.89 -14.32 3.76
N ARG A 49 -13.99 -15.19 3.27
CA ARG A 49 -12.62 -14.80 2.85
C ARG A 49 -12.63 -14.03 1.53
N ARG A 50 -13.61 -14.25 0.65
CA ARG A 50 -13.78 -13.47 -0.58
C ARG A 50 -14.24 -12.04 -0.28
N GLU A 51 -15.01 -11.84 0.78
CA GLU A 51 -15.61 -10.55 1.15
C GLU A 51 -14.89 -9.81 2.29
N THR A 52 -13.95 -10.45 2.99
CA THR A 52 -13.23 -9.81 4.10
C THR A 52 -12.16 -8.86 3.58
N HIS A 53 -12.09 -7.67 4.19
CA HIS A 53 -11.06 -6.68 3.92
C HIS A 53 -10.26 -6.35 5.18
N PHE A 54 -8.94 -6.23 5.01
CA PHE A 54 -8.04 -5.76 6.06
C PHE A 54 -7.33 -4.52 5.54
N THR A 55 -7.59 -3.35 6.12
CA THR A 55 -6.96 -2.08 5.69
C THR A 55 -5.45 -2.22 5.55
N ALA A 56 -4.79 -2.82 6.55
CA ALA A 56 -3.35 -3.02 6.50
C ALA A 56 -2.90 -3.89 5.31
N PHE A 57 -3.64 -4.94 4.98
CA PHE A 57 -3.30 -5.78 3.82
C PHE A 57 -3.56 -5.04 2.51
N SER A 58 -4.78 -4.51 2.33
CA SER A 58 -5.22 -3.93 1.06
C SER A 58 -4.45 -2.65 0.72
N GLU A 59 -4.25 -1.76 1.69
CA GLU A 59 -3.44 -0.53 1.54
C GLU A 59 -1.95 -0.86 1.47
N GLY A 60 -1.48 -1.85 2.23
CA GLY A 60 -0.11 -2.34 2.14
C GLY A 60 0.24 -2.86 0.76
N TRP A 61 -0.65 -3.66 0.16
CA TRP A 61 -0.50 -4.17 -1.20
C TRP A 61 -0.56 -3.04 -2.23
N GLY A 62 -1.56 -2.16 -2.15
CA GLY A 62 -1.68 -1.02 -3.06
C GLY A 62 -0.40 -0.18 -3.08
N GLN A 63 0.15 0.11 -1.92
CA GLN A 63 1.39 0.88 -1.80
C GLN A 63 2.63 0.09 -2.21
N TYR A 64 2.71 -1.22 -1.92
CA TYR A 64 3.77 -2.06 -2.47
C TYR A 64 3.73 -2.11 -4.01
N ALA A 65 2.53 -2.19 -4.60
CA ALA A 65 2.30 -2.19 -6.04
C ALA A 65 2.72 -0.87 -6.72
N VAL A 66 2.56 0.26 -6.03
CA VAL A 66 3.07 1.56 -6.49
C VAL A 66 4.58 1.53 -6.74
N TRP A 67 5.35 0.84 -5.88
CA TRP A 67 6.80 0.67 -6.04
C TRP A 67 7.16 -0.36 -7.12
N LEU A 68 6.34 -1.41 -7.32
CA LEU A 68 6.52 -2.34 -8.44
C LEU A 68 6.51 -1.64 -9.81
N GLY A 69 5.80 -0.52 -9.93
CA GLY A 69 5.80 0.29 -11.14
C GLY A 69 7.21 0.74 -11.57
N LEU A 70 8.16 0.91 -10.65
CA LEU A 70 9.56 1.19 -11.01
C LEU A 70 10.23 -0.03 -11.66
N GLU A 71 10.05 -1.21 -11.08
CA GLU A 71 10.63 -2.47 -11.59
C GLU A 71 10.03 -2.87 -12.94
N MET A 72 8.74 -2.56 -13.14
CA MET A 72 8.03 -2.76 -14.40
C MET A 72 8.39 -1.71 -15.46
N GLY A 73 9.17 -0.68 -15.12
CA GLY A 73 9.53 0.40 -16.04
C GLY A 73 8.36 1.30 -16.42
N LEU A 74 7.40 1.52 -15.53
CA LEU A 74 6.24 2.38 -15.81
C LEU A 74 6.57 3.87 -15.66
N TYR A 75 7.39 4.24 -14.69
CA TYR A 75 7.78 5.63 -14.42
C TYR A 75 8.94 6.11 -15.31
N GLN A 76 8.67 6.31 -16.59
CA GLN A 76 9.69 6.70 -17.58
C GLN A 76 10.11 8.18 -17.45
N ASP A 77 9.18 9.06 -17.09
CA ASP A 77 9.44 10.49 -16.91
C ASP A 77 9.98 10.79 -15.49
N PRO A 78 11.06 11.59 -15.33
CA PRO A 78 11.48 12.10 -14.03
C PRO A 78 10.36 12.74 -13.20
N TYR A 79 9.38 13.40 -13.82
CA TYR A 79 8.25 13.96 -13.07
C TYR A 79 7.32 12.90 -12.50
N SER A 80 7.10 11.79 -13.20
CA SER A 80 6.32 10.66 -12.67
C SER A 80 7.02 10.01 -11.48
N ARG A 81 8.35 9.88 -11.52
CA ARG A 81 9.15 9.45 -10.35
C ARG A 81 9.08 10.46 -9.20
N CYS A 82 9.11 11.75 -9.51
CA CYS A 82 8.90 12.79 -8.50
C CYS A 82 7.53 12.63 -7.83
N GLY A 83 6.47 12.40 -8.60
CA GLY A 83 5.13 12.10 -8.10
C GLY A 83 5.10 10.92 -7.14
N LEU A 84 5.69 9.79 -7.53
CA LEU A 84 5.87 8.62 -6.66
C LEU A 84 6.49 9.00 -5.31
N TYR A 85 7.61 9.74 -5.32
CA TYR A 85 8.28 10.13 -4.08
C TYR A 85 7.48 11.13 -3.25
N LEU A 86 6.74 12.06 -3.88
CA LEU A 86 5.86 12.99 -3.17
C LEU A 86 4.72 12.24 -2.45
N ALA A 87 4.11 11.25 -3.11
CA ALA A 87 3.12 10.38 -2.48
C ALA A 87 3.72 9.61 -1.30
N ASP A 88 4.93 9.06 -1.44
CA ASP A 88 5.60 8.33 -0.36
C ASP A 88 5.96 9.22 0.85
N ILE A 89 6.39 10.46 0.59
CA ILE A 89 6.66 11.46 1.64
C ILE A 89 5.37 11.77 2.41
N PHE A 90 4.24 11.91 1.73
CA PHE A 90 2.95 12.14 2.36
C PHE A 90 2.53 10.95 3.23
N LEU A 91 2.66 9.72 2.74
CA LEU A 91 2.37 8.50 3.50
C LEU A 91 3.32 8.29 4.69
N SER A 92 4.59 8.68 4.55
CA SER A 92 5.54 8.63 5.65
C SER A 92 5.20 9.68 6.72
N THR A 93 4.79 10.87 6.29
CA THR A 93 4.33 11.95 7.18
C THR A 93 3.10 11.51 8.00
N ARG A 94 2.18 10.73 7.41
CA ARG A 94 1.02 10.14 8.10
C ARG A 94 1.41 9.35 9.34
N LEU A 95 2.48 8.56 9.28
CA LEU A 95 2.98 7.79 10.42
C LEU A 95 3.32 8.70 11.60
N VAL A 96 3.99 9.81 11.32
CA VAL A 96 4.42 10.78 12.34
C VAL A 96 3.23 11.52 12.93
N VAL A 97 2.31 12.03 12.10
CA VAL A 97 1.23 12.89 12.60
C VAL A 97 0.12 12.11 13.29
N ASP A 98 -0.21 10.90 12.83
CA ASP A 98 -1.22 10.05 13.48
C ASP A 98 -0.72 9.61 14.87
N THR A 99 0.47 9.00 14.95
CA THR A 99 1.08 8.63 16.25
C THR A 99 1.34 9.86 17.12
N GLY A 100 1.79 10.95 16.51
CA GLY A 100 2.00 12.24 17.17
C GLY A 100 0.76 12.70 17.92
N MET A 101 -0.40 12.71 17.26
CA MET A 101 -1.67 13.14 17.87
C MET A 101 -2.24 12.09 18.83
N ASN A 102 -2.28 10.82 18.42
CA ASN A 102 -3.03 9.77 19.10
C ASN A 102 -2.26 9.06 20.22
N HIS A 103 -0.93 9.17 20.25
CA HIS A 103 -0.09 8.59 21.31
C HIS A 103 0.75 9.66 22.03
N PHE A 104 1.45 10.52 21.28
CA PHE A 104 2.34 11.55 21.86
C PHE A 104 1.63 12.87 22.21
N LYS A 105 0.29 12.89 22.16
CA LYS A 105 -0.56 14.02 22.60
C LYS A 105 -0.26 15.34 21.88
N TRP A 106 0.17 15.30 20.62
CA TRP A 106 0.32 16.51 19.81
C TRP A 106 -1.05 17.16 19.62
N ARG A 107 -1.10 18.49 19.77
CA ARG A 107 -2.24 19.26 19.27
C ARG A 107 -2.28 19.17 17.74
N ARG A 108 -3.49 19.14 17.16
CA ARG A 108 -3.68 19.12 15.70
C ARG A 108 -2.95 20.26 14.98
N SER A 109 -2.82 21.43 15.60
CA SER A 109 -2.06 22.55 15.03
C SER A 109 -0.57 22.22 14.79
N ARG A 110 0.05 21.40 15.66
CA ARG A 110 1.42 20.90 15.47
C ARG A 110 1.47 19.91 14.30
N ALA A 111 0.50 19.00 14.19
CA ALA A 111 0.41 18.08 13.06
C ALA A 111 0.26 18.82 11.73
N VAL A 112 -0.64 19.81 11.66
CA VAL A 112 -0.81 20.67 10.47
C VAL A 112 0.51 21.36 10.10
N LYS A 113 1.19 21.97 11.06
CA LYS A 113 2.49 22.62 10.83
C LYS A 113 3.51 21.62 10.28
N PHE A 114 3.63 20.44 10.89
CA PHE A 114 4.55 19.40 10.44
C PHE A 114 4.25 18.96 9.00
N MET A 115 2.98 18.74 8.64
CA MET A 115 2.63 18.38 7.26
C MET A 115 2.98 19.48 6.25
N LYS A 116 2.76 20.76 6.61
CA LYS A 116 3.12 21.89 5.73
C LYS A 116 4.64 22.00 5.50
N GLU A 117 5.43 21.67 6.52
CA GLU A 117 6.90 21.72 6.44
C GLU A 117 7.49 20.54 5.66
N ASN A 118 6.77 19.42 5.55
CA ASN A 118 7.31 18.16 5.02
C ASN A 118 6.59 17.64 3.77
N THR A 119 5.54 18.30 3.27
CA THR A 119 4.78 17.86 2.10
C THR A 119 4.47 19.03 1.17
N THR A 120 4.10 18.72 -0.07
CA THR A 120 3.66 19.71 -1.08
C THR A 120 2.14 19.90 -1.11
N TYR A 121 1.42 19.33 -0.14
CA TYR A 121 -0.04 19.29 -0.14
C TYR A 121 -0.63 20.64 0.25
N SER A 122 -1.80 20.95 -0.32
CA SER A 122 -2.50 22.21 -0.02
C SER A 122 -2.97 22.28 1.43
N ASP A 123 -3.13 23.51 1.94
CA ASP A 123 -3.68 23.77 3.27
C ASP A 123 -5.03 23.05 3.50
N THR A 124 -5.89 23.05 2.49
CA THR A 124 -7.19 22.38 2.53
C THR A 124 -7.05 20.87 2.72
N GLN A 125 -6.14 20.22 1.96
CA GLN A 125 -5.88 18.79 2.10
C GLN A 125 -5.29 18.48 3.48
N ILE A 126 -4.28 19.23 3.91
CA ILE A 126 -3.64 19.04 5.23
C ILE A 126 -4.65 19.20 6.37
N HIS A 127 -5.54 20.20 6.30
CA HIS A 127 -6.56 20.38 7.32
C HIS A 127 -7.59 19.26 7.35
N THR A 128 -8.01 18.77 6.19
CA THR A 128 -8.96 17.65 6.05
C THR A 128 -8.36 16.36 6.61
N GLU A 129 -7.14 16.04 6.17
CA GLU A 129 -6.44 14.81 6.56
C GLU A 129 -6.06 14.82 8.04
N SER A 130 -5.51 15.94 8.55
CA SER A 130 -5.21 16.05 9.99
C SER A 130 -6.44 15.93 10.87
N LEU A 131 -7.61 16.42 10.42
CA LEU A 131 -8.86 16.22 11.14
C LEU A 131 -9.25 14.73 11.15
N ARG A 132 -9.19 14.07 9.98
CA ARG A 132 -9.47 12.63 9.82
C ARG A 132 -8.65 11.78 10.79
N TYR A 133 -7.34 11.97 10.86
CA TYR A 133 -6.46 11.17 11.73
C TYR A 133 -6.67 11.47 13.23
N SER A 134 -7.10 12.69 13.56
CA SER A 134 -7.24 13.13 14.95
C SER A 134 -8.53 12.65 15.63
N VAL A 135 -9.64 12.56 14.89
CA VAL A 135 -10.97 12.25 15.48
C VAL A 135 -11.80 11.28 14.65
N GLY A 136 -11.63 11.25 13.33
CA GLY A 136 -12.48 10.43 12.45
C GLY A 136 -12.04 8.96 12.42
N SER A 137 -10.74 8.72 12.30
CA SER A 137 -10.18 7.37 12.20
C SER A 137 -8.74 7.29 12.73
N PRO A 138 -8.52 7.44 14.06
CA PRO A 138 -7.21 7.26 14.67
C PRO A 138 -6.57 5.92 14.29
N GLY A 139 -5.30 5.93 13.89
CA GLY A 139 -4.53 4.73 13.53
C GLY A 139 -4.75 4.23 12.10
N GLN A 140 -5.79 4.67 11.41
CA GLN A 140 -6.06 4.23 10.02
C GLN A 140 -4.93 4.65 9.07
N ALA A 141 -4.33 5.82 9.29
CA ALA A 141 -3.24 6.34 8.48
C ALA A 141 -1.95 5.48 8.58
N LEU A 142 -1.84 4.63 9.61
CA LEU A 142 -0.74 3.70 9.80
C LEU A 142 -0.86 2.46 8.90
N GLY A 143 -2.06 2.19 8.36
CA GLY A 143 -2.35 1.03 7.52
C GLY A 143 -1.74 1.05 6.12
N TYR A 144 -1.07 2.14 5.72
CA TYR A 144 -0.50 2.29 4.38
C TYR A 144 0.98 1.94 4.34
N LYS A 145 1.81 2.80 4.95
CA LYS A 145 3.28 2.72 4.83
C LYS A 145 3.88 1.56 5.63
N ILE A 146 3.41 1.30 6.85
CA ILE A 146 3.93 0.19 7.68
C ILE A 146 3.70 -1.17 6.98
N PRO A 147 2.49 -1.48 6.49
CA PRO A 147 2.26 -2.74 5.81
C PRO A 147 2.97 -2.87 4.46
N SER A 148 3.12 -1.77 3.71
CA SER A 148 3.91 -1.76 2.47
C SER A 148 5.38 -2.12 2.74
N ILE A 149 5.98 -1.53 3.78
CA ILE A 149 7.33 -1.90 4.24
C ILE A 149 7.38 -3.38 4.62
N LYS A 150 6.39 -3.86 5.38
CA LYS A 150 6.32 -5.27 5.77
C LYS A 150 6.25 -6.21 4.56
N MET A 151 5.49 -5.87 3.52
CA MET A 151 5.45 -6.67 2.30
C MET A 151 6.81 -6.67 1.57
N ALA A 152 7.49 -5.52 1.48
CA ALA A 152 8.84 -5.46 0.95
C ALA A 152 9.84 -6.31 1.76
N GLU A 153 9.79 -6.27 3.10
CA GLU A 153 10.60 -7.12 3.98
C GLU A 153 10.32 -8.61 3.75
N LEU A 154 9.05 -8.97 3.54
CA LEU A 154 8.67 -10.36 3.23
C LEU A 154 9.18 -10.81 1.88
N ARG A 155 9.20 -9.92 0.88
CA ARG A 155 9.83 -10.21 -0.42
C ARG A 155 11.32 -10.46 -0.26
N GLU A 156 12.03 -9.58 0.44
CA GLU A 156 13.48 -9.72 0.70
C GLU A 156 13.79 -11.05 1.42
N LYS A 157 12.94 -11.43 2.40
CA LYS A 157 13.04 -12.71 3.10
C LYS A 157 12.96 -13.90 2.13
N VAL A 158 12.00 -13.88 1.21
CA VAL A 158 11.81 -14.93 0.21
C VAL A 158 12.96 -14.95 -0.80
N GLU A 159 13.38 -13.79 -1.30
CA GLU A 159 14.54 -13.65 -2.20
C GLU A 159 15.79 -14.26 -1.58
N LYS A 160 16.06 -13.95 -0.31
CA LYS A 160 17.20 -14.51 0.43
C LYS A 160 17.09 -16.02 0.64
N ALA A 161 15.90 -16.52 0.93
CA ALA A 161 15.70 -17.94 1.21
C ALA A 161 15.79 -18.81 -0.05
N LEU A 162 15.25 -18.33 -1.18
CA LEU A 162 15.18 -19.08 -2.44
C LEU A 162 16.39 -18.84 -3.35
N GLY A 163 17.10 -17.71 -3.20
CA GLY A 163 18.27 -17.38 -4.00
C GLY A 163 17.97 -17.38 -5.50
N GLU A 164 18.74 -18.14 -6.28
CA GLU A 164 18.54 -18.28 -7.74
C GLU A 164 17.17 -18.89 -8.12
N LYS A 165 16.48 -19.56 -7.18
CA LYS A 165 15.14 -20.12 -7.41
C LYS A 165 14.02 -19.10 -7.19
N PHE A 166 14.35 -17.88 -6.76
CA PHE A 166 13.35 -16.84 -6.55
C PHE A 166 12.62 -16.49 -7.85
N ASP A 167 11.29 -16.50 -7.79
CA ASP A 167 10.42 -15.98 -8.84
C ASP A 167 9.43 -14.99 -8.23
N VAL A 168 9.52 -13.73 -8.65
CA VAL A 168 8.66 -12.65 -8.16
C VAL A 168 7.18 -12.95 -8.41
N ARG A 169 6.84 -13.67 -9.48
CA ARG A 169 5.46 -14.05 -9.81
C ARG A 169 4.91 -15.01 -8.77
N LYS A 170 5.68 -16.03 -8.39
CA LYS A 170 5.30 -16.97 -7.34
C LYS A 170 5.15 -16.29 -5.98
N TYR A 171 6.01 -15.31 -5.68
CA TYR A 171 5.85 -14.49 -4.47
C TYR A 171 4.54 -13.69 -4.49
N HIS A 172 4.20 -13.03 -5.60
CA HIS A 172 2.93 -12.31 -5.73
C HIS A 172 1.72 -13.24 -5.67
N ASP A 173 1.81 -14.43 -6.27
CA ASP A 173 0.78 -15.47 -6.16
C ASP A 173 0.60 -15.93 -4.71
N ALA A 174 1.69 -16.08 -3.94
CA ALA A 174 1.61 -16.44 -2.52
C ALA A 174 0.95 -15.33 -1.67
N ILE A 175 1.25 -14.06 -1.96
CA ILE A 175 0.62 -12.93 -1.24
C ILE A 175 -0.87 -12.82 -1.59
N LEU A 176 -1.22 -12.86 -2.88
CA LEU A 176 -2.57 -12.53 -3.36
C LEU A 176 -3.52 -13.73 -3.44
N GLY A 177 -3.01 -14.91 -3.80
CA GLY A 177 -3.82 -16.10 -4.10
C GLY A 177 -4.62 -16.60 -2.92
N SER A 178 -4.13 -16.38 -1.70
CA SER A 178 -4.82 -16.77 -0.46
C SER A 178 -5.85 -15.73 0.02
N GLY A 179 -6.04 -14.62 -0.71
CA GLY A 179 -6.88 -13.49 -0.31
C GLY A 179 -6.30 -12.70 0.89
N ALA A 180 -6.87 -11.53 1.15
CA ALA A 180 -6.45 -10.65 2.23
C ALA A 180 -6.50 -11.35 3.60
N MET A 181 -5.52 -11.05 4.44
CA MET A 181 -5.39 -11.59 5.79
C MET A 181 -4.65 -10.60 6.71
N PRO A 182 -4.74 -10.74 8.05
CA PRO A 182 -3.91 -9.97 8.97
C PRO A 182 -2.42 -10.18 8.69
N LEU A 183 -1.60 -9.13 8.83
CA LEU A 183 -0.17 -9.20 8.46
C LEU A 183 0.61 -10.27 9.25
N ASN A 184 0.28 -10.49 10.52
CA ASN A 184 0.90 -11.54 11.32
C ASN A 184 0.57 -12.96 10.81
N ILE A 185 -0.55 -13.13 10.10
CA ILE A 185 -0.90 -14.38 9.41
C ILE A 185 -0.19 -14.44 8.06
N LEU A 186 -0.08 -13.31 7.35
CA LEU A 186 0.68 -13.20 6.10
C LEU A 186 2.15 -13.60 6.30
N GLU A 187 2.79 -13.15 7.38
CA GLU A 187 4.17 -13.53 7.71
C GLU A 187 4.33 -15.05 7.83
N LYS A 188 3.41 -15.71 8.56
CA LYS A 188 3.41 -17.18 8.70
C LYS A 188 3.12 -17.89 7.38
N HIS A 189 2.24 -17.32 6.55
CA HIS A 189 1.93 -17.86 5.23
C HIS A 189 3.16 -17.82 4.32
N ILE A 190 3.96 -16.76 4.39
CA ILE A 190 5.20 -16.65 3.62
C ILE A 190 6.27 -17.63 4.12
N ASP A 191 6.35 -17.89 5.43
CA ASP A 191 7.22 -18.94 5.95
C ASP A 191 6.86 -20.33 5.39
N TRP A 192 5.57 -20.66 5.41
CA TRP A 192 5.07 -21.88 4.80
C TRP A 192 5.35 -21.96 3.29
N PHE A 193 5.20 -20.84 2.56
CA PHE A 193 5.49 -20.78 1.13
C PHE A 193 6.98 -21.06 0.84
N ILE A 194 7.89 -20.47 1.63
CA ILE A 194 9.34 -20.73 1.50
C ILE A 194 9.64 -22.22 1.71
N GLU A 195 9.11 -22.82 2.79
CA GLU A 195 9.30 -24.25 3.08
C GLU A 195 8.80 -25.12 1.93
N LYS A 196 7.62 -24.81 1.38
CA LYS A 196 7.05 -25.52 0.24
C LYS A 196 7.95 -25.45 -1.00
N GLU A 197 8.39 -24.26 -1.39
CA GLU A 197 9.23 -24.06 -2.58
C GLU A 197 10.58 -24.78 -2.46
N LEU A 198 11.20 -24.77 -1.28
CA LEU A 198 12.45 -25.47 -1.02
C LEU A 198 12.29 -26.99 -1.13
N ASN A 199 11.19 -27.55 -0.62
CA ASN A 199 10.92 -28.99 -0.66
C ASN A 199 10.56 -29.48 -2.07
N SER A 200 9.78 -28.70 -2.83
CA SER A 200 9.43 -29.03 -4.23
C SER A 200 10.61 -29.04 -5.20
N ALA A 201 11.76 -28.51 -4.79
CA ALA A 201 12.98 -28.53 -5.60
C ALA A 201 13.96 -29.65 -5.21
N GLY A 202 13.56 -30.50 -4.26
CA GLY A 202 14.28 -31.71 -3.85
C GLY A 202 13.70 -33.02 -4.41
N GLU A 203 12.53 -32.95 -5.05
CA GLU A 203 11.92 -34.03 -5.87
C GLU A 203 12.28 -33.84 -7.34
#